data_AF-A0A9D9R6Q3-F1
#
_entry.id   AF-A0A9D9R6Q3-F1
#
_cell.length_a   1.000
_cell.length_b   1.000
_cell.length_c   1.000
_cell.angle_alpha   90.00
_cell.angle_beta   90.00
_cell.angle_gamma   90.00
#
_symmetry.space_group_name_H-M   'P 1'
#
loop_
_entity.id
_entity.type
_entity.pdbx_description
1 polymer ?
#
loop_
_entity_poly.entity_id
_entity_poly.type
_entity_poly.pdbx_seq_one_letter_code
_entity_poly.pdbx_strand_id
1 'polypeptide(L)' 'MKKQGKILVVDDNRNILSSLRLLLDDVFEDVMTLPSPKTMLNVLAQGVDAVLLDMNFVAGINNGNE' A
#
# COMPACT_ATOMS: atom_id res chain seq x y z
N MET A 1 -2.16 -14.64 -19.92
CA MET A 1 -3.37 -14.56 -19.07
C MET A 1 -3.73 -13.08 -18.92
N LYS A 2 -5.02 -12.72 -18.87
CA LYS A 2 -5.40 -11.31 -18.65
C LYS A 2 -5.17 -10.98 -17.18
N LYS A 3 -4.38 -9.94 -16.89
CA LYS A 3 -4.20 -9.41 -15.53
C LYS A 3 -5.57 -8.95 -15.00
N GLN A 4 -5.85 -9.18 -13.72
CA GLN A 4 -7.12 -8.79 -13.08
C GLN A 4 -6.84 -8.30 -11.66
N GLY A 5 -7.73 -7.42 -11.18
CA GLY A 5 -7.72 -6.93 -9.82
C GLY A 5 -6.74 -5.79 -9.57
N LYS A 6 -7.02 -5.04 -8.51
CA LYS A 6 -6.30 -3.85 -8.08
C LYS A 6 -5.74 -4.08 -6.68
N ILE A 7 -4.43 -3.94 -6.53
CA ILE A 7 -3.75 -4.06 -5.24
C ILE A 7 -3.21 -2.71 -4.77
N LEU A 8 -3.38 -2.44 -3.48
CA LEU A 8 -2.75 -1.32 -2.79
C LEU A 8 -1.64 -1.82 -1.87
N VAL A 9 -0.41 -1.38 -2.11
CA VAL A 9 0.76 -1.65 -1.26
C VAL A 9 1.08 -0.42 -0.43
N VAL A 10 1.22 -0.57 0.87
CA VAL A 10 1.56 0.53 1.79
C VAL A 10 2.74 0.11 2.65
N ASP A 11 3.84 0.87 2.55
CA ASP A 11 5.13 0.62 3.20
C ASP A 11 5.92 1.94 3.26
N ASP A 12 6.61 2.26 4.36
CA ASP A 12 7.35 3.53 4.50
C ASP A 12 8.69 3.50 3.72
N ASN A 13 9.14 2.31 3.34
CA ASN A 13 10.33 2.09 2.56
C ASN A 13 10.04 2.16 1.05
N ARG A 14 10.45 3.26 0.44
CA ARG A 14 10.26 3.47 -1.01
C ARG A 14 10.92 2.41 -1.89
N ASN A 15 12.02 1.79 -1.43
CA ASN A 15 12.67 0.71 -2.20
C ASN A 15 11.79 -0.55 -2.25
N ILE A 16 11.09 -0.85 -1.15
CA ILE A 16 10.11 -1.95 -1.10
C ILE A 16 8.93 -1.64 -2.03
N LEU A 17 8.38 -0.42 -1.96
CA LEU A 17 7.29 0.00 -2.85
C LEU A 17 7.66 -0.12 -4.33
N SER A 18 8.84 0.37 -4.72
CA SER A 18 9.29 0.28 -6.11
C SER A 18 9.50 -1.16 -6.57
N SER A 19 10.08 -2.00 -5.71
CA SER A 19 10.33 -3.42 -6.02
C SER A 19 9.03 -4.22 -6.15
N LEU A 20 8.10 -4.03 -5.19
CA LEU A 20 6.80 -4.69 -5.21
C LEU A 20 5.94 -4.21 -6.37
N ARG A 21 6.02 -2.92 -6.74
CA ARG A 21 5.33 -2.43 -7.93
C ARG A 21 5.79 -3.17 -9.18
N LEU A 22 7.09 -3.30 -9.40
CA LEU A 22 7.64 -4.02 -10.54
C LEU A 22 7.26 -5.50 -10.53
N LEU A 23 7.33 -6.15 -9.37
CA LEU A 23 7.01 -7.58 -9.21
C LEU A 23 5.53 -7.87 -9.45
N LEU A 24 4.64 -7.03 -8.92
CA LEU A 24 3.20 -7.25 -8.95
C LEU A 24 2.56 -6.75 -10.25
N ASP A 25 3.25 -5.91 -11.02
CA ASP A 25 2.76 -5.43 -12.31
C ASP A 25 2.36 -6.60 -13.21
N ASP A 26 3.09 -7.72 -13.17
CA ASP A 26 2.78 -8.92 -13.98
C ASP A 26 1.62 -9.78 -13.49
N VAL A 27 1.09 -9.49 -12.30
CA VAL A 27 0.03 -10.27 -11.64
C VAL A 27 -1.30 -9.50 -11.65
N PHE A 28 -1.26 -8.22 -11.29
CA PHE A 28 -2.45 -7.37 -11.11
C PHE A 28 -2.64 -6.40 -12.26
N GLU A 29 -3.89 -5.97 -12.49
CA GLU A 29 -4.21 -4.98 -13.52
C GLU A 29 -3.76 -3.57 -13.10
N ASP A 30 -3.83 -3.26 -11.80
CA ASP A 30 -3.38 -2.00 -11.23
C ASP A 30 -2.64 -2.24 -9.91
N VAL A 31 -1.47 -1.63 -9.79
CA VAL A 31 -0.62 -1.68 -8.59
C VAL A 31 -0.43 -0.27 -8.07
N MET A 32 -1.18 0.06 -7.02
CA MET A 32 -1.11 1.33 -6.33
C MET A 32 -0.15 1.22 -5.14
N THR A 33 0.63 2.28 -4.89
CA THR A 33 1.58 2.32 -3.77
C THR A 33 1.39 3.59 -2.95
N LEU A 34 1.44 3.48 -1.62
CA LEU A 34 1.46 4.64 -0.72
C LEU A 34 2.63 4.52 0.28
N PRO A 35 3.40 5.59 0.51
CA PRO A 35 4.47 5.59 1.52
C PRO A 35 3.96 5.70 2.97
N SER A 36 2.63 5.84 3.17
CA SER A 36 2.03 5.94 4.50
C SER A 36 0.53 5.65 4.45
N PRO A 37 -0.07 5.14 5.53
CA PRO A 37 -1.49 4.80 5.59
C PRO A 37 -2.42 6.02 5.67
N LYS A 38 -1.89 7.24 5.92
CA LYS A 38 -2.68 8.46 6.18
C LYS A 38 -3.76 8.75 5.13
N THR A 39 -3.52 8.45 3.86
CA THR A 39 -4.45 8.69 2.75
C THR A 39 -5.03 7.41 2.18
N MET A 40 -4.80 6.26 2.81
CA MET A 40 -5.20 4.95 2.31
C MET A 40 -6.71 4.85 2.12
N LEU A 41 -7.51 5.38 3.05
CA LEU A 41 -8.97 5.32 2.98
C LEU A 41 -9.53 5.97 1.69
N ASN A 42 -8.92 7.05 1.21
CA ASN A 42 -9.33 7.71 -0.03
C ASN A 42 -9.06 6.84 -1.26
N VAL A 43 -8.02 6.00 -1.20
CA VAL A 43 -7.68 5.06 -2.28
C VAL A 43 -8.59 3.84 -2.22
N LEU A 44 -8.87 3.31 -1.02
CA LEU A 44 -9.81 2.18 -0.84
C LEU A 44 -11.20 2.51 -1.37
N ALA A 45 -11.67 3.74 -1.19
CA ALA A 45 -12.96 4.20 -1.72
C ALA A 45 -13.05 4.18 -3.26
N GLN A 46 -11.92 4.10 -3.98
CA GLN A 46 -11.88 4.06 -5.45
C GLN A 46 -11.97 2.63 -6.01
N GLY A 47 -12.11 1.63 -5.15
CA GLY A 47 -12.18 0.21 -5.52
C GLY A 47 -10.79 -0.40 -5.57
N VAL A 48 -10.43 -1.08 -4.48
CA VAL A 48 -9.22 -1.88 -4.31
C VAL A 48 -9.66 -3.29 -3.91
N ASP A 49 -9.13 -4.32 -4.56
CA ASP A 49 -9.51 -5.71 -4.31
C ASP A 49 -8.68 -6.36 -3.20
N ALA A 50 -7.44 -5.90 -3.03
CA ALA A 50 -6.52 -6.39 -2.01
C ALA A 50 -5.61 -5.29 -1.46
N VAL A 51 -5.23 -5.41 -0.19
CA VAL A 51 -4.29 -4.49 0.48
C VAL A 51 -3.13 -5.29 1.05
N LEU A 52 -1.91 -4.84 0.74
CA LEU A 52 -0.68 -5.27 1.39
C LEU A 52 -0.18 -4.10 2.25
N LEU A 53 -0.27 -4.25 3.57
CA LEU A 53 0.05 -3.20 4.54
C LEU A 53 1.19 -3.66 5.44
N ASP A 54 2.33 -2.95 5.44
CA ASP A 54 3.37 -3.15 6.46
C ASP A 54 2.87 -2.68 7.83
N MET A 55 2.88 -3.55 8.84
CA MET A 55 2.45 -3.19 10.20
C MET A 55 3.47 -2.33 10.96
N ASN A 56 4.66 -2.09 10.40
CA ASN A 56 5.64 -1.19 10.99
C ASN A 56 5.23 0.29 10.94
N PHE A 57 4.07 0.63 10.36
CA PHE A 57 3.43 1.91 10.57
C PHE A 57 2.90 2.02 12.00
N VAL A 58 3.79 2.21 12.97
CA VAL A 58 3.41 2.49 14.35
C VAL A 58 2.65 3.81 14.36
N ALA A 59 1.32 3.74 14.53
CA ALA A 59 0.50 4.87 14.90
C ALA A 59 0.85 5.26 16.34
N GLY A 60 1.93 6.03 16.52
CA GLY A 60 2.26 6.75 17.74
C GLY A 60 2.09 5.98 19.06
N ILE A 61 3.01 5.08 19.39
CA ILE A 61 3.41 4.93 20.81
C ILE A 61 4.50 5.98 21.05
N ASN A 62 4.14 7.26 21.03
CA ASN A 62 4.95 8.42 21.48
C ASN A 62 4.14 9.72 21.36
N ASN A 63 2.95 9.76 21.96
CA ASN A 63 2.36 11.05 22.32
C ASN A 63 3.00 11.43 23.66
N GLY A 64 4.23 11.96 23.59
CA GLY A 64 4.95 12.53 24.75
C GLY A 64 4.32 13.84 25.21
N ASN A 65 3.03 13.81 25.55
CA ASN A 65 2.31 14.79 26.34
C ASN A 65 1.06 14.10 26.89
N GLU A 66 1.12 13.80 28.19
CA GLU A 66 -0.04 13.89 29.08
C GLU A 66 -0.65 15.30 29.02
#